data_AF-A0A7H0F2X4-F1
#
_entry.id   AF-A0A7H0F2X4-F1
#
_cell.length_a   1.000
_cell.length_b   1.000
_cell.length_c   1.000
_cell.angle_alpha   90.00
_cell.angle_beta   90.00
_cell.angle_gamma   90.00
#
_symmetry.space_group_name_H-M   'P 1'
#
loop_
_entity.id
_entity.type
_entity.pdbx_description
1 polymer ?
#
loop_
_entity_poly.entity_id
_entity_poly.type
_entity_poly.pdbx_seq_one_letter_code
_entity_poly.pdbx_strand_id
1 'polypeptide(L)'
;MALQSGDQNLILLMVYILCLYYTFNRMITSIDDVIMLKFEKESVAQQLKEQNLDNEIAISCGGGTYSLEKVKDNLRQLPISIENKSETFAVYVDWDNSSWVFEQSKKSRRVIRQSPDMIRDLAIPQVPTIIAPKKTMSETVTAEDILKRNKESGVYEVSKPLVDIAVTKGQRNLQGWYKEFMEGKKKIEFSLQLVLRISELRTGLASGTNIPPVSIINCPFTIEKLPWTYALPWNKRR
;
A
#
# COMPACT_ATOMS: atom_id res chain seq x y z
N MET A 1 42.08 -49.25 -8.13
CA MET A 1 42.51 -48.23 -7.15
C MET A 1 41.45 -48.12 -6.09
N ALA A 2 41.67 -48.75 -4.93
CA ALA A 2 40.78 -48.60 -3.78
C ALA A 2 41.01 -47.19 -3.21
N LEU A 3 40.06 -46.29 -3.42
CA LEU A 3 40.04 -45.02 -2.69
C LEU A 3 40.05 -45.35 -1.20
N GLN A 4 41.05 -44.87 -0.47
CA GLN A 4 41.11 -45.04 0.98
C GLN A 4 39.83 -44.46 1.59
N SER A 5 39.30 -45.11 2.62
CA SER A 5 38.06 -44.69 3.30
C SER A 5 38.08 -43.21 3.75
N GLY A 6 39.28 -42.66 4.03
CA GLY A 6 39.49 -41.25 4.30
C GLY A 6 39.16 -40.31 3.13
N ASP A 7 39.55 -40.66 1.90
CA ASP A 7 39.29 -39.84 0.70
C ASP A 7 37.80 -39.85 0.34
N GLN A 8 37.14 -41.00 0.48
CA GLN A 8 35.69 -41.11 0.28
C GLN A 8 34.91 -40.27 1.31
N ASN A 9 35.33 -40.30 2.59
CA ASN A 9 34.73 -39.46 3.63
C ASN A 9 34.96 -37.97 3.37
N LEU A 10 36.14 -37.58 2.87
CA LEU A 10 36.45 -36.18 2.55
C LEU A 10 35.59 -35.67 1.38
N ILE A 11 35.43 -36.48 0.32
CA ILE A 11 34.58 -36.15 -0.84
C ILE A 11 33.12 -36.00 -0.37
N LEU A 12 32.64 -36.92 0.46
CA LEU A 12 31.27 -36.91 0.96
C LEU A 12 31.02 -35.68 1.87
N LEU A 13 32.00 -35.29 2.69
CA LEU A 13 31.96 -34.05 3.48
C LEU A 13 31.93 -32.80 2.58
N MET A 14 32.75 -32.75 1.54
CA MET A 14 32.80 -31.63 0.58
C MET A 14 31.47 -31.45 -0.14
N VAL A 15 30.89 -32.55 -0.65
CA VAL A 15 29.57 -32.52 -1.31
C VAL A 15 28.49 -32.10 -0.31
N TYR A 16 28.54 -32.59 0.93
CA TYR A 16 27.60 -32.19 1.98
C TYR A 16 27.66 -30.70 2.29
N ILE A 17 28.86 -30.13 2.46
CA ILE A 17 29.06 -28.69 2.69
C ILE A 17 28.58 -27.88 1.48
N LEU A 18 28.85 -28.32 0.25
CA LEU A 18 28.35 -27.66 -0.96
C LEU A 18 26.83 -27.68 -1.05
N CYS A 19 26.19 -28.81 -0.72
CA CYS A 19 24.73 -28.93 -0.67
C CYS A 19 24.12 -28.02 0.41
N LEU A 20 24.73 -27.97 1.61
CA LEU A 20 24.30 -27.04 2.65
C LEU A 20 24.48 -25.58 2.21
N TYR A 21 25.65 -25.22 1.69
CA TYR A 21 25.91 -23.88 1.19
C TYR A 21 24.89 -23.48 0.11
N TYR A 22 24.62 -24.36 -0.85
CA TYR A 22 23.65 -24.13 -1.90
C TYR A 22 22.22 -23.95 -1.34
N THR A 23 21.79 -24.80 -0.42
CA THR A 23 20.44 -24.71 0.17
C THR A 23 20.27 -23.47 1.02
N PHE A 24 21.26 -23.11 1.84
CA PHE A 24 21.27 -21.86 2.61
C PHE A 24 21.26 -20.63 1.71
N ASN A 25 22.09 -20.60 0.65
CA ASN A 25 22.12 -19.48 -0.27
C ASN A 25 20.77 -19.32 -0.99
N ARG A 26 20.17 -20.43 -1.46
CA ARG A 26 18.84 -20.43 -2.08
C ARG A 26 17.75 -19.94 -1.10
N MET A 27 17.85 -20.30 0.16
CA MET A 27 16.93 -19.82 1.20
C MET A 27 17.06 -18.31 1.40
N ILE A 28 18.28 -17.79 1.52
CA ILE A 28 18.54 -16.35 1.67
C ILE A 28 17.99 -15.58 0.47
N THR A 29 18.28 -16.02 -0.77
CA THR A 29 17.79 -15.36 -1.98
C THR A 29 16.26 -15.33 -2.05
N SER A 30 15.57 -16.39 -1.60
CA SER A 30 14.10 -16.42 -1.61
C SER A 30 13.45 -15.42 -0.65
N ILE A 31 14.14 -15.08 0.43
CA ILE A 31 13.69 -14.12 1.45
C ILE A 31 14.13 -12.70 1.08
N ASP A 32 15.25 -12.57 0.38
CA ASP A 32 15.81 -11.30 -0.05
C ASP A 32 14.96 -10.57 -1.10
N ASP A 33 13.80 -11.09 -1.48
CA ASP A 33 12.84 -10.41 -2.36
C ASP A 33 11.57 -9.97 -1.61
N VAL A 34 11.62 -9.75 -0.30
CA VAL A 34 10.45 -9.25 0.46
C VAL A 34 10.50 -7.72 0.66
N ILE A 35 9.37 -7.05 0.44
CA ILE A 35 9.15 -5.63 0.73
C ILE A 35 8.00 -5.45 1.70
N MET A 36 7.96 -4.32 2.39
CA MET A 36 6.90 -3.97 3.33
C MET A 36 6.28 -2.64 2.93
N LEU A 37 4.95 -2.62 2.81
CA LEU A 37 4.15 -1.41 2.71
C LEU A 37 3.73 -0.99 4.12
N LYS A 38 4.23 0.16 4.55
CA LYS A 38 3.87 0.80 5.81
C LYS A 38 2.91 1.94 5.55
N PHE A 39 1.81 1.96 6.29
CA PHE A 39 0.92 3.11 6.39
C PHE A 39 1.29 3.92 7.63
N GLU A 40 1.55 5.22 7.45
CA GLU A 40 2.01 6.11 8.52
C GLU A 40 0.84 6.67 9.33
N LYS A 41 0.28 5.81 10.19
CA LYS A 41 -0.88 6.13 11.04
C LYS A 41 -0.66 7.36 11.93
N GLU A 42 0.55 7.56 12.43
CA GLU A 42 0.89 8.68 13.32
C GLU A 42 0.76 10.03 12.62
N SER A 43 1.21 10.13 11.37
CA SER A 43 1.08 11.36 10.56
C SER A 43 -0.39 11.72 10.31
N VAL A 44 -1.23 10.70 10.04
CA VAL A 44 -2.67 10.91 9.86
C VAL A 44 -3.35 11.31 11.16
N ALA A 45 -3.00 10.68 12.28
CA ALA A 45 -3.54 11.03 13.60
C ALA A 45 -3.17 12.48 13.99
N GLN A 46 -1.95 12.91 13.66
CA GLN A 46 -1.54 14.30 13.88
C GLN A 46 -2.35 15.28 13.03
N GLN A 47 -2.53 15.02 11.74
CA GLN A 47 -3.35 15.86 10.86
C GLN A 47 -4.81 15.96 11.33
N LEU A 48 -5.39 14.84 11.80
CA LEU A 48 -6.74 14.84 12.36
C LEU A 48 -6.80 15.67 13.65
N LYS A 49 -5.78 15.59 14.51
CA LYS A 49 -5.70 16.38 15.73
C LYS A 49 -5.59 17.88 15.45
N GLU A 50 -4.79 18.27 14.46
CA GLU A 50 -4.66 19.67 14.01
C GLU A 50 -5.99 20.24 13.50
N GLN A 51 -6.88 19.38 13.00
CA GLN A 51 -8.21 19.73 12.50
C GLN A 51 -9.34 19.50 13.53
N ASN A 52 -9.01 19.14 14.78
CA ASN A 52 -9.96 18.79 15.85
C ASN A 52 -10.91 17.62 15.49
N LEU A 53 -10.41 16.65 14.73
CA LEU A 53 -11.15 15.47 14.24
C LEU A 53 -10.63 14.15 14.80
N ASP A 54 -9.60 14.16 15.65
CA ASP A 54 -8.92 12.97 16.17
C ASP A 54 -9.83 12.04 17.00
N ASN A 55 -10.79 12.61 17.73
CA ASN A 55 -11.77 11.82 18.48
C ASN A 55 -12.98 11.39 17.65
N GLU A 56 -13.20 12.03 16.49
CA GLU A 56 -14.43 11.91 15.71
C GLU A 56 -14.27 11.02 14.47
N ILE A 57 -13.07 10.97 13.88
CA ILE A 57 -12.79 10.23 12.66
C ILE A 57 -11.53 9.39 12.86
N ALA A 58 -11.59 8.12 12.48
CA ALA A 58 -10.40 7.27 12.38
C ALA A 58 -10.23 6.76 10.96
N ILE A 59 -9.02 6.90 10.42
CA ILE A 59 -8.65 6.45 9.08
C ILE A 59 -7.62 5.34 9.21
N SER A 60 -7.88 4.24 8.52
CA SER A 60 -6.96 3.11 8.44
C SER A 60 -6.85 2.65 6.99
N CYS A 61 -5.62 2.36 6.57
CA CYS A 61 -5.35 1.81 5.25
C CYS A 61 -4.65 0.46 5.38
N GLY A 62 -4.83 -0.38 4.37
CA GLY A 62 -4.11 -1.63 4.22
C GLY A 62 -2.61 -1.40 4.20
N GLY A 63 -1.91 -2.21 5.00
CA GLY A 63 -0.46 -2.34 5.00
C GLY A 63 -0.11 -3.81 5.02
N GLY A 64 1.13 -4.15 4.70
CA GLY A 64 1.53 -5.54 4.73
C GLY A 64 2.87 -5.82 4.08
N THR A 65 3.25 -7.08 4.17
CA THR A 65 4.49 -7.60 3.62
C THR A 65 4.19 -8.34 2.33
N TYR A 66 4.90 -7.98 1.26
CA TYR A 66 4.70 -8.52 -0.07
C TYR A 66 6.02 -9.04 -0.64
N SER A 67 5.97 -10.19 -1.31
CA SER A 67 7.08 -10.64 -2.14
C SER A 67 7.15 -9.76 -3.39
N LEU A 68 8.35 -9.31 -3.77
CA LEU A 68 8.64 -8.39 -4.88
C LEU A 68 7.99 -8.83 -6.19
N GLU A 69 8.01 -10.13 -6.49
CA GLU A 69 7.36 -10.71 -7.67
C GLU A 69 5.83 -10.51 -7.65
N LYS A 70 5.22 -10.67 -6.48
CA LYS A 70 3.77 -10.55 -6.27
C LYS A 70 3.32 -9.12 -6.00
N VAL A 71 4.22 -8.15 -5.86
CA VAL A 71 3.84 -6.72 -5.71
C VAL A 71 3.03 -6.25 -6.88
N LYS A 72 3.34 -6.74 -8.09
CA LYS A 72 2.60 -6.43 -9.31
C LYS A 72 1.13 -6.82 -9.23
N ASP A 73 0.83 -7.84 -8.43
CA ASP A 73 -0.52 -8.41 -8.31
C ASP A 73 -1.22 -7.91 -7.04
N ASN A 74 -0.48 -7.83 -5.93
CA ASN A 74 -1.01 -7.50 -4.61
C ASN A 74 -1.12 -5.99 -4.35
N LEU A 75 -0.28 -5.16 -4.99
CA LEU A 75 -0.29 -3.70 -4.82
C LEU A 75 -1.01 -2.98 -5.96
N ARG A 76 -2.05 -3.61 -6.50
CA ARG A 76 -2.95 -3.04 -7.51
C ARG A 76 -4.03 -2.14 -6.91
N GLN A 77 -4.37 -2.43 -5.66
CA GLN A 77 -5.48 -1.84 -4.95
C GLN A 77 -5.11 -1.72 -3.47
N LEU A 78 -5.68 -0.74 -2.78
CA LEU A 78 -5.47 -0.56 -1.36
C LEU A 78 -6.82 -0.55 -0.65
N PRO A 79 -7.03 -1.41 0.36
CA PRO A 79 -8.20 -1.32 1.18
C PRO A 79 -8.06 -0.09 2.09
N ILE A 80 -9.13 0.68 2.18
CA ILE A 80 -9.26 1.83 3.07
C ILE A 80 -10.48 1.61 3.96
N SER A 81 -10.34 1.96 5.23
CA SER A 81 -11.44 1.96 6.18
C SER A 81 -11.46 3.27 6.93
N ILE A 82 -12.61 3.95 6.87
CA ILE A 82 -12.86 5.22 7.55
C ILE A 82 -14.01 5.00 8.52
N GLU A 83 -13.74 5.21 9.80
CA GLU A 83 -14.71 5.12 10.88
C GLU A 83 -15.14 6.54 11.28
N ASN A 84 -16.45 6.78 11.24
CA ASN A 84 -17.06 7.96 11.81
C ASN A 84 -17.51 7.63 13.23
N LYS A 85 -16.76 8.12 14.22
CA LYS A 85 -17.05 7.96 15.65
C LYS A 85 -18.00 9.02 16.19
N SER A 86 -18.25 10.07 15.41
CA SER A 86 -19.15 11.14 15.83
C SER A 86 -20.57 10.67 16.04
N GLU A 87 -21.30 11.43 16.85
CA GLU A 87 -22.74 11.23 17.08
C GLU A 87 -23.60 12.21 16.27
N THR A 88 -23.01 13.31 15.81
CA THR A 88 -23.73 14.50 15.39
C THR A 88 -23.66 14.78 13.89
N PHE A 89 -22.63 14.28 13.19
CA PHE A 89 -22.40 14.60 11.79
C PHE A 89 -22.11 13.38 10.91
N ALA A 90 -22.44 13.52 9.62
CA ALA A 90 -22.04 12.60 8.58
C ALA A 90 -20.74 13.06 7.92
N VAL A 91 -19.92 12.09 7.53
CA VAL A 91 -18.68 12.32 6.77
C VAL A 91 -18.92 11.87 5.34
N TYR A 92 -18.66 12.76 4.39
CA TYR A 92 -18.73 12.46 2.96
C TYR A 92 -17.32 12.35 2.41
N VAL A 93 -17.00 11.21 1.80
CA VAL A 93 -15.71 11.00 1.13
C VAL A 93 -15.86 11.37 -0.33
N ASP A 94 -15.10 12.39 -0.74
CA ASP A 94 -15.12 12.92 -2.09
C ASP A 94 -14.01 12.29 -2.94
N TRP A 95 -14.36 11.22 -3.63
CA TRP A 95 -13.41 10.41 -4.39
C TRP A 95 -12.81 11.14 -5.60
N ASP A 96 -13.58 12.01 -6.26
CA ASP A 96 -13.11 12.73 -7.45
C ASP A 96 -12.12 13.83 -7.14
N ASN A 97 -12.25 14.45 -5.97
CA ASN A 97 -11.29 15.44 -5.48
C ASN A 97 -10.13 14.81 -4.68
N SER A 98 -10.19 13.50 -4.44
CA SER A 98 -9.08 12.76 -3.81
C SER A 98 -8.03 12.35 -4.84
N SER A 99 -6.77 12.34 -4.44
CA SER A 99 -5.66 12.06 -5.36
C SER A 99 -4.59 11.15 -4.77
N TRP A 100 -4.01 10.30 -5.62
CA TRP A 100 -2.76 9.62 -5.33
C TRP A 100 -1.60 10.53 -5.70
N VAL A 101 -0.69 10.78 -4.75
CA VAL A 101 0.49 11.62 -4.95
C VAL A 101 1.74 10.75 -4.84
N PHE A 102 2.57 10.76 -5.89
CA PHE A 102 3.82 9.98 -5.94
C PHE A 102 5.02 10.92 -5.97
N GLU A 103 5.66 11.12 -4.82
CA GLU A 103 6.71 12.12 -4.62
C GLU A 103 7.89 11.96 -5.60
N GLN A 104 8.36 10.73 -5.84
CA GLN A 104 9.53 10.49 -6.70
C GLN A 104 9.26 10.82 -8.17
N SER A 105 8.00 10.67 -8.61
CA SER A 105 7.61 10.88 -10.00
C SER A 105 6.94 12.22 -10.25
N LYS A 106 6.63 12.98 -9.19
CA LYS A 106 5.83 14.22 -9.24
C LYS A 106 4.52 14.04 -9.99
N LYS A 107 3.93 12.84 -9.93
CA LYS A 107 2.65 12.53 -10.56
C LYS A 107 1.55 12.56 -9.53
N SER A 108 0.44 13.19 -9.89
CA SER A 108 -0.84 13.03 -9.22
C SER A 108 -1.76 12.17 -10.10
N ARG A 109 -2.51 11.27 -9.50
CA ARG A 109 -3.44 10.37 -10.21
C ARG A 109 -4.79 10.37 -9.53
N ARG A 110 -5.86 10.36 -10.33
CA ARG A 110 -7.24 10.28 -9.82
C ARG A 110 -7.47 8.96 -9.09
N VAL A 111 -8.05 9.04 -7.90
CA VAL A 111 -8.44 7.89 -7.08
C VAL A 111 -9.71 7.31 -7.67
N ILE A 112 -9.79 5.99 -7.83
CA ILE A 112 -11.00 5.30 -8.26
C ILE A 112 -11.41 4.31 -7.18
N ARG A 113 -12.61 4.49 -6.62
CA ARG A 113 -13.24 3.49 -5.76
C ARG A 113 -13.70 2.29 -6.58
N GLN A 114 -13.36 1.08 -6.15
CA GLN A 114 -13.87 -0.15 -6.71
C GLN A 114 -15.06 -0.64 -5.89
N SER A 115 -16.19 -0.86 -6.56
CA SER A 115 -17.37 -1.48 -5.96
C SER A 115 -17.55 -2.86 -6.60
N PRO A 116 -17.77 -3.93 -5.80
CA PRO A 116 -17.71 -5.31 -6.27
C PRO A 116 -18.71 -5.65 -7.39
N ASP A 117 -19.80 -4.88 -7.52
CA ASP A 117 -20.91 -5.21 -8.43
C ASP A 117 -21.16 -4.16 -9.52
N MET A 118 -20.23 -3.22 -9.74
CA MET A 118 -20.47 -2.11 -10.68
C MET A 118 -19.43 -2.08 -11.81
N ILE A 119 -19.90 -2.31 -13.03
CA ILE A 119 -19.14 -1.99 -14.25
C ILE A 119 -19.06 -0.48 -14.34
N ARG A 120 -17.87 0.08 -14.15
CA ARG A 120 -17.70 1.52 -14.03
C ARG A 120 -17.26 2.15 -15.34
N ASP A 121 -18.00 3.17 -15.77
CA ASP A 121 -17.52 4.09 -16.79
C ASP A 121 -16.62 5.16 -16.13
N LEU A 122 -15.39 5.29 -16.62
CA LEU A 122 -14.42 6.26 -16.10
C LEU A 122 -14.76 7.71 -16.48
N ALA A 123 -15.58 7.90 -17.51
CA ALA A 123 -16.04 9.22 -17.95
C ALA A 123 -17.10 9.83 -17.00
N ILE A 124 -17.72 9.01 -16.15
CA ILE A 124 -18.75 9.47 -15.21
C ILE A 124 -18.11 9.86 -13.86
N PRO A 125 -18.47 11.02 -13.29
CA PRO A 125 -18.05 11.41 -11.94
C PRO A 125 -18.41 10.38 -10.87
N GLN A 126 -17.57 10.28 -9.86
CA GLN A 126 -17.77 9.39 -8.73
C GLN A 126 -18.70 10.05 -7.70
N VAL A 127 -19.79 9.36 -7.38
CA VAL A 127 -20.67 9.79 -6.29
C VAL A 127 -19.90 9.71 -4.96
N PRO A 128 -19.91 10.76 -4.12
CA PRO A 128 -19.31 10.73 -2.80
C PRO A 128 -19.94 9.63 -1.93
N THR A 129 -19.13 9.00 -1.09
CA THR A 129 -19.65 8.01 -0.12
C THR A 129 -19.98 8.69 1.20
N ILE A 130 -21.21 8.52 1.69
CA ILE A 130 -21.64 9.02 3.00
C ILE A 130 -21.35 7.98 4.09
N ILE A 131 -20.77 8.43 5.20
CA ILE A 131 -20.52 7.64 6.40
C ILE A 131 -21.35 8.27 7.52
N ALA A 132 -22.45 7.60 7.89
CA ALA A 132 -23.32 8.04 8.97
C ALA A 132 -22.59 7.99 10.33
N PRO A 133 -23.08 8.73 11.35
CA PRO A 133 -22.60 8.65 12.72
C PRO A 133 -22.47 7.22 13.22
N LYS A 134 -21.37 6.93 13.94
CA LYS A 134 -21.06 5.60 14.52
C LYS A 134 -21.00 4.47 13.49
N LYS A 135 -20.72 4.78 12.22
CA LYS A 135 -20.57 3.79 11.15
C LYS A 135 -19.18 3.83 10.55
N THR A 136 -18.80 2.69 9.98
CA THR A 136 -17.53 2.50 9.30
C THR A 136 -17.80 2.19 7.84
N MET A 137 -17.03 2.83 6.96
CA MET A 137 -16.96 2.49 5.56
C MET A 137 -15.67 1.73 5.32
N SER A 138 -15.75 0.62 4.59
CA SER A 138 -14.58 -0.15 4.14
C SER A 138 -14.70 -0.36 2.64
N GLU A 139 -13.76 0.19 1.90
CA GLU A 139 -13.76 0.22 0.44
C GLU A 139 -12.38 -0.12 -0.09
N THR A 140 -12.32 -0.51 -1.35
CA THR A 140 -11.04 -0.75 -2.03
C THR A 140 -10.82 0.33 -3.08
N VAL A 141 -9.67 0.99 -3.01
CA VAL A 141 -9.31 2.11 -3.90
C VAL A 141 -8.14 1.76 -4.80
N THR A 142 -8.18 2.27 -6.02
CA THR A 142 -7.14 2.13 -7.04
C THR A 142 -6.90 3.48 -7.73
N ALA A 143 -6.08 3.51 -8.78
CA ALA A 143 -5.85 4.69 -9.60
C ALA A 143 -6.48 4.52 -10.99
N GLU A 144 -6.88 5.62 -11.62
CA GLU A 144 -7.53 5.59 -12.94
C GLU A 144 -6.60 5.07 -14.06
N ASP A 145 -5.34 5.50 -14.06
CA ASP A 145 -4.36 5.23 -15.13
C ASP A 145 -3.91 3.76 -15.24
N ILE A 146 -4.19 2.96 -14.20
CA ILE A 146 -3.88 1.53 -14.16
C ILE A 146 -5.06 0.66 -14.60
N LEU A 147 -6.26 1.23 -14.73
CA LEU A 147 -7.43 0.55 -15.25
C LEU A 147 -7.35 0.45 -16.78
N LYS A 148 -7.70 -0.72 -17.31
CA LYS A 148 -7.89 -0.91 -18.75
C LYS A 148 -9.19 -1.62 -19.00
N ARG A 149 -9.89 -1.19 -20.04
CA ARG A 149 -11.10 -1.86 -20.50
C ARG A 149 -10.72 -3.21 -21.11
N ASN A 150 -11.23 -4.28 -20.53
CA ASN A 150 -11.19 -5.61 -21.13
C ASN A 150 -12.10 -5.62 -22.36
N LYS A 151 -11.56 -6.06 -23.51
CA LYS A 151 -12.27 -6.03 -24.80
C LYS A 151 -13.40 -7.07 -24.88
N GLU A 152 -13.33 -8.12 -24.08
CA GLU A 152 -14.28 -9.24 -24.10
C GLU A 152 -15.44 -9.01 -23.13
N SER A 153 -15.13 -8.63 -21.88
CA SER A 153 -16.16 -8.35 -20.86
C SER A 153 -16.70 -6.92 -20.93
N GLY A 154 -15.98 -6.00 -21.57
CA GLY A 154 -16.30 -4.58 -21.58
C GLY A 154 -16.03 -3.86 -20.24
N VAL A 155 -15.56 -4.59 -19.21
CA VAL A 155 -15.33 -4.09 -17.85
C VAL A 155 -13.92 -3.55 -17.69
N TYR A 156 -13.75 -2.51 -16.87
CA TYR A 156 -12.44 -2.00 -16.51
C TYR A 156 -11.78 -2.86 -15.44
N GLU A 157 -10.61 -3.40 -15.75
CA GLU A 157 -9.84 -4.25 -14.86
C GLU A 157 -8.49 -3.58 -14.53
N VAL A 158 -7.96 -3.88 -13.34
CA VAL A 158 -6.66 -3.34 -12.93
C VAL A 158 -5.54 -4.07 -13.64
N SER A 159 -4.95 -3.40 -14.64
CA SER A 159 -3.97 -3.98 -15.55
C SER A 159 -2.52 -3.80 -15.10
N LYS A 160 -2.25 -2.83 -14.23
CA LYS A 160 -0.91 -2.44 -13.76
C LYS A 160 -0.90 -2.27 -12.24
N PRO A 161 0.24 -2.43 -11.58
CA PRO A 161 0.36 -2.10 -10.17
C PRO A 161 0.25 -0.59 -9.92
N LEU A 162 -0.23 -0.23 -8.72
CA LEU A 162 -0.31 1.16 -8.28
C LEU A 162 1.09 1.79 -8.19
N VAL A 163 2.05 1.03 -7.64
CA VAL A 163 3.48 1.36 -7.61
C VAL A 163 4.24 0.33 -8.43
N ASP A 164 4.90 0.75 -9.51
CA ASP A 164 5.70 -0.14 -10.32
C ASP A 164 7.17 -0.13 -9.89
N ILE A 165 7.52 -1.05 -8.98
CA ILE A 165 8.90 -1.23 -8.49
C ILE A 165 9.75 -2.02 -9.50
N ALA A 166 9.10 -2.80 -10.36
CA ALA A 166 9.75 -3.78 -11.23
C ALA A 166 10.12 -3.23 -12.61
N VAL A 167 9.42 -2.21 -13.13
CA VAL A 167 9.83 -1.49 -14.35
C VAL A 167 11.24 -0.91 -14.20
N THR A 168 11.64 -0.58 -12.98
CA THR A 168 12.99 -0.14 -12.60
C THR A 168 14.09 -1.19 -12.81
N LYS A 169 13.76 -2.49 -12.85
CA LYS A 169 14.75 -3.59 -13.02
C LYS A 169 15.31 -3.69 -14.44
N GLY A 170 14.58 -3.19 -15.45
CA GLY A 170 14.94 -3.29 -16.87
C GLY A 170 15.38 -1.99 -17.54
N GLN A 171 15.18 -0.84 -16.89
CA GLN A 171 15.58 0.46 -17.43
C GLN A 171 17.01 0.80 -16.99
N ARG A 172 17.95 0.83 -17.94
CA ARG A 172 19.38 1.16 -17.68
C ARG A 172 19.57 2.44 -16.86
N ASN A 173 18.70 3.44 -17.07
CA ASN A 173 18.79 4.74 -16.41
C ASN A 173 18.34 4.72 -14.93
N LEU A 174 17.58 3.70 -14.51
CA LEU A 174 17.06 3.56 -13.14
C LEU A 174 17.66 2.38 -12.38
N GLN A 175 18.60 1.66 -12.99
CA GLN A 175 19.24 0.48 -12.42
C GLN A 175 20.03 0.81 -11.14
N GLY A 176 20.67 1.98 -11.07
CA GLY A 176 21.36 2.47 -9.86
C GLY A 176 20.38 2.73 -8.71
N TRP A 177 19.26 3.39 -8.99
CA TRP A 177 18.21 3.65 -8.00
C TRP A 177 17.60 2.33 -7.48
N TYR A 178 17.32 1.37 -8.38
CA TYR A 178 16.80 0.07 -8.00
C TYR A 178 17.79 -0.71 -7.10
N LYS A 179 19.09 -0.65 -7.41
CA LYS A 179 20.12 -1.26 -6.56
C LYS A 179 20.11 -0.65 -5.17
N GLU A 180 20.03 0.67 -5.05
CA GLU A 180 19.96 1.36 -3.76
C GLU A 180 18.67 1.05 -2.97
N PHE A 181 17.54 0.83 -3.66
CA PHE A 181 16.30 0.35 -3.04
C PHE A 181 16.46 -1.10 -2.52
N MET A 182 17.04 -2.00 -3.32
CA MET A 182 17.30 -3.39 -2.90
C MET A 182 18.34 -3.47 -1.75
N GLU A 183 19.28 -2.53 -1.68
CA GLU A 183 20.20 -2.38 -0.55
C GLU A 183 19.53 -1.76 0.69
N GLY A 184 18.24 -1.38 0.62
CA GLY A 184 17.49 -0.76 1.71
C GLY A 184 17.86 0.70 2.00
N LYS A 185 18.67 1.34 1.15
CA LYS A 185 19.10 2.74 1.31
C LYS A 185 18.01 3.73 0.89
N LYS A 186 17.19 3.34 -0.08
CA LYS A 186 16.09 4.15 -0.60
C LYS A 186 14.74 3.51 -0.32
N LYS A 187 13.74 4.36 -0.11
CA LYS A 187 12.35 3.98 0.10
C LYS A 187 11.47 4.60 -0.99
N ILE A 188 10.31 4.02 -1.22
CA ILE A 188 9.29 4.60 -2.09
C ILE A 188 8.20 5.16 -1.21
N GLU A 189 8.06 6.47 -1.25
CA GLU A 189 7.06 7.26 -0.56
C GLU A 189 5.98 7.70 -1.55
N PHE A 190 4.74 7.44 -1.21
CA PHE A 190 3.58 7.95 -1.95
C PHE A 190 2.45 8.17 -0.95
N SER A 191 1.44 8.95 -1.31
CA SER A 191 0.36 9.24 -0.40
C SER A 191 -1.00 9.23 -1.09
N LEU A 192 -2.03 8.97 -0.29
CA LEU A 192 -3.43 9.13 -0.67
C LEU A 192 -3.96 10.39 0.00
N GLN A 193 -4.19 11.43 -0.79
CA GLN A 193 -4.84 12.63 -0.33
C GLN A 193 -6.35 12.44 -0.39
N LEU A 194 -6.99 12.33 0.77
CA LEU A 194 -8.43 12.19 0.93
C LEU A 194 -9.08 13.54 1.16
N VAL A 195 -10.20 13.78 0.48
CA VAL A 195 -11.04 14.94 0.72
C VAL A 195 -12.31 14.49 1.44
N LEU A 196 -12.48 14.96 2.67
CA LEU A 196 -13.63 14.69 3.52
C LEU A 196 -14.48 15.95 3.63
N ARG A 197 -15.77 15.85 3.36
CA ARG A 197 -16.74 16.92 3.62
C ARG A 197 -17.58 16.54 4.82
N ILE A 198 -17.71 17.45 5.78
CA ILE A 198 -18.41 17.18 7.04
C ILE A 198 -19.73 17.93 7.02
N SER A 199 -20.82 17.24 7.35
CA SER A 199 -22.16 17.84 7.39
C SER A 199 -22.96 17.31 8.57
N GLU A 200 -23.47 18.24 9.37
CA GLU A 200 -24.31 17.95 10.54
C GLU A 200 -25.68 17.42 10.09
N LEU A 201 -26.15 16.35 10.71
CA LEU A 201 -27.42 15.69 10.34
C LEU A 201 -28.64 16.27 11.08
N ARG A 202 -28.42 17.05 12.14
CA ARG A 202 -29.49 17.67 12.93
C ARG A 202 -29.39 19.18 12.81
N THR A 203 -30.37 19.76 12.14
CA THR A 203 -30.58 21.19 11.95
C THR A 203 -30.60 21.94 13.29
N GLY A 204 -29.73 22.92 13.44
CA GLY A 204 -29.75 23.92 14.50
C GLY A 204 -28.36 24.17 15.05
N LEU A 205 -27.71 25.23 14.57
CA LEU A 205 -26.37 25.68 14.97
C LEU A 205 -26.09 25.43 16.45
N ALA A 206 -25.33 24.38 16.75
CA ALA A 206 -24.53 24.37 17.96
C ALA A 206 -23.32 25.29 17.68
N SER A 207 -23.54 26.60 17.81
CA SER A 207 -22.49 27.61 17.70
C SER A 207 -21.37 27.27 18.70
N GLY A 208 -20.23 26.77 18.22
CA GLY A 208 -19.07 26.52 19.07
C GLY A 208 -18.09 25.44 18.58
N THR A 209 -18.51 24.49 17.73
CA THR A 209 -17.60 23.48 17.19
C THR A 209 -16.96 23.97 15.89
N ASN A 210 -15.68 24.33 15.96
CA ASN A 210 -14.87 24.76 14.81
C ASN A 210 -14.41 23.55 13.99
N ILE A 211 -15.37 22.80 13.44
CA ILE A 211 -15.09 21.68 12.54
C ILE A 211 -15.05 22.25 11.11
N PRO A 212 -13.95 22.06 10.36
CA PRO A 212 -13.88 22.57 9.01
C PRO A 212 -14.91 21.84 8.12
N PRO A 213 -15.65 22.56 7.26
CA PRO A 213 -16.65 21.94 6.38
C PRO A 213 -16.01 21.00 5.35
N VAL A 214 -14.73 21.22 5.04
CA VAL A 214 -13.91 20.36 4.19
C VAL A 214 -12.57 20.14 4.88
N SER A 215 -12.20 18.87 5.03
CA SER A 215 -10.96 18.40 5.62
C SER A 215 -10.18 17.63 4.54
N ILE A 216 -8.92 18.02 4.32
CA ILE A 216 -8.01 17.31 3.43
C ILE A 216 -7.01 16.56 4.30
N ILE A 217 -6.97 15.24 4.17
CA ILE A 217 -6.10 14.37 4.96
C ILE A 217 -5.15 13.63 4.02
N ASN A 218 -3.85 13.84 4.22
CA ASN A 218 -2.82 13.13 3.48
C ASN A 218 -2.45 11.83 4.20
N CYS A 219 -2.70 10.70 3.56
CA CYS A 219 -2.40 9.37 4.09
C CYS A 219 -1.07 8.86 3.50
N PRO A 220 0.06 8.94 4.22
CA PRO A 220 1.36 8.60 3.68
C PRO A 220 1.60 7.09 3.72
N PHE A 221 2.25 6.59 2.68
CA PHE A 221 2.69 5.21 2.55
C PHE A 221 4.17 5.16 2.20
N THR A 222 4.86 4.25 2.87
CA THR A 222 6.28 4.00 2.63
C THR A 222 6.50 2.54 2.31
N ILE A 223 7.11 2.27 1.15
CA ILE A 223 7.57 0.94 0.76
C ILE A 223 9.06 0.86 1.00
N GLU A 224 9.46 -0.12 1.80
CA GLU A 224 10.85 -0.40 2.08
C GLU A 224 11.18 -1.87 1.87
N LYS A 225 12.44 -2.12 1.46
CA LYS A 225 12.99 -3.46 1.38
C LYS A 225 13.23 -4.00 2.78
N LEU A 226 12.70 -5.20 3.06
CA LEU A 226 13.01 -5.87 4.31
C LEU A 226 14.35 -6.61 4.19
N PRO A 227 15.22 -6.53 5.22
CA PRO A 227 16.43 -7.34 5.26
C PRO A 227 16.05 -8.81 5.44
N TRP A 228 16.89 -9.71 4.94
CA TRP A 228 16.67 -11.16 5.04
C TRP A 228 16.47 -11.64 6.48
N THR A 229 17.11 -10.95 7.44
CA THR A 229 16.98 -11.25 8.88
C THR A 229 15.55 -11.10 9.40
N TYR A 230 14.70 -10.35 8.70
CA TYR A 230 13.33 -10.14 9.12
C TYR A 230 12.48 -11.42 9.07
N ALA A 231 12.76 -12.34 8.14
CA ALA A 231 12.00 -13.58 7.98
C ALA A 231 12.45 -14.71 8.93
N LEU A 232 13.48 -14.47 9.75
CA LEU A 232 13.97 -15.46 10.70
C LEU A 232 12.91 -15.71 11.80
N PRO A 233 12.67 -16.98 12.19
CA PRO A 233 11.59 -17.34 13.09
C PRO A 233 11.74 -16.78 14.52
N TRP A 234 12.93 -16.35 14.90
CA TRP A 234 13.21 -15.73 16.21
C TRP A 234 13.10 -14.20 16.21
N ASN A 235 12.80 -13.57 15.07
CA ASN A 235 12.60 -12.13 15.02
C ASN A 235 11.25 -11.77 15.66
N LYS A 236 11.29 -11.16 16.85
CA LYS A 236 10.11 -10.74 17.63
C LYS A 236 9.29 -9.62 16.99
N ARG A 237 9.75 -9.03 15.88
CA ARG A 237 9.07 -7.93 15.15
C ARG A 237 8.18 -8.42 14.00
N ARG A 238 7.93 -9.73 13.92
CA ARG A 238 7.05 -10.35 12.92
C ARG A 238 5.63 -10.52 13.46
#